data_AF-A0A931FBQ6-F1
#
_entry.id   AF-A0A931FBQ6-F1
#
_cell.length_a   1.000
_cell.length_b   1.000
_cell.length_c   1.000
_cell.angle_alpha   90.00
_cell.angle_beta   90.00
_cell.angle_gamma   90.00
#
_symmetry.space_group_name_H-M   'P 1'
#
loop_
_entity.id
_entity.type
_entity.pdbx_description
1 polymer ?
#
loop_
_entity_poly.entity_id
_entity_poly.type
_entity_poly.pdbx_seq_one_letter_code
_entity_poly.pdbx_strand_id
1 'polypeptide(L)'
;MSIEYHFLELIVLNTYTSYLELSEQLFISESTLRRMVNRINLALKPYHLRIRGLVRLTGEQQLIEKLMINLLLEKYISLEDAFTTEICQKSRQLFSKYIIENQLQERINKLGHRKHKQLLFFIATKLYQLEKEKQWDEKEHKKNLPVAINEKKNRSSYNSLKNHDMKLVESIFEQPFVHSILKLKKNKHLGDHHHRLIEMIDMLMDYLENSYQIACEERQALLDKIMNEDDYMEPFSFILYDKQHQFLKQIKNAEFIRNLVALMLVYWPQLLKKIEKKQQIRALIVMNSEEYASYVIEKLELYLGDRYRFVLNSTPQAVTEQFNIPIFGISIYPKSREIKNLMFFHQQIRSKSLNKISGKKTIKR
;
A
#
# COMPACT_ATOMS: atom_id res chain seq x y z
N MET A 1 6.79 -4.63 -16.88
CA MET A 1 7.39 -3.96 -15.69
C MET A 1 8.57 -3.13 -16.17
N SER A 2 8.84 -1.94 -15.62
CA SER A 2 9.95 -1.11 -16.11
C SER A 2 11.30 -1.70 -15.72
N ILE A 3 12.32 -1.44 -16.54
CA ILE A 3 13.67 -2.00 -16.40
C ILE A 3 14.34 -1.59 -15.08
N GLU A 4 14.00 -0.40 -14.56
CA GLU A 4 14.46 0.11 -13.27
C GLU A 4 14.10 -0.80 -12.09
N TYR A 5 12.88 -1.37 -12.10
CA TYR A 5 12.42 -2.25 -11.02
C TYR A 5 13.01 -3.65 -11.13
N HIS A 6 13.21 -4.13 -12.36
CA HIS A 6 13.93 -5.37 -12.58
C HIS A 6 15.40 -5.24 -12.13
N PHE A 7 16.05 -4.12 -12.43
CA PHE A 7 17.38 -3.80 -11.91
C PHE A 7 17.40 -3.80 -10.37
N LEU A 8 16.44 -3.13 -9.71
CA LEU A 8 16.35 -3.08 -8.24
C LEU A 8 16.18 -4.46 -7.62
N GLU A 9 15.31 -5.29 -8.19
CA GLU A 9 15.13 -6.67 -7.77
C GLU A 9 16.43 -7.48 -7.88
N LEU A 10 17.13 -7.39 -9.02
CA LEU A 10 18.36 -8.13 -9.24
C LEU A 10 19.43 -7.79 -8.19
N ILE A 11 19.72 -6.51 -7.96
CA ILE A 11 20.78 -6.09 -7.03
C ILE A 11 20.45 -6.37 -5.55
N VAL A 12 19.19 -6.65 -5.27
CA VAL A 12 18.69 -6.94 -3.92
C VAL A 12 18.64 -8.44 -3.67
N LEU A 13 18.24 -9.24 -4.66
CA LEU A 13 18.19 -10.70 -4.56
C LEU A 13 19.56 -11.35 -4.76
N ASN A 14 20.46 -10.70 -5.48
CA ASN A 14 21.76 -11.26 -5.86
C ASN A 14 22.90 -10.34 -5.43
N THR A 15 24.04 -10.95 -5.16
CA THR A 15 25.32 -10.26 -5.02
C THR A 15 26.03 -10.27 -6.38
N TYR A 16 26.36 -9.09 -6.89
CA TYR A 16 27.15 -8.95 -8.12
C TYR A 16 28.53 -8.43 -7.77
N THR A 17 29.55 -9.00 -8.42
CA THR A 17 30.93 -8.56 -8.26
C THR A 17 31.27 -7.42 -9.22
N SER A 18 30.59 -7.36 -10.36
CA SER A 18 30.82 -6.38 -11.42
C SER A 18 29.52 -5.84 -12.00
N TYR A 19 29.51 -4.55 -12.33
CA TYR A 19 28.37 -3.93 -13.04
C TYR A 19 28.23 -4.45 -14.48
N LEU A 20 29.27 -5.07 -15.04
CA LEU A 20 29.25 -5.66 -16.36
C LEU A 20 28.28 -6.85 -16.40
N GLU A 21 28.35 -7.74 -15.41
CA GLU A 21 27.43 -8.88 -15.26
C GLU A 21 25.96 -8.41 -15.23
N LEU A 22 25.71 -7.32 -14.51
CA LEU A 22 24.38 -6.73 -14.39
C LEU A 22 23.92 -6.06 -15.69
N SER A 23 24.82 -5.40 -16.41
CA SER A 23 24.53 -4.77 -17.70
C SER A 23 24.22 -5.81 -18.78
N GLU A 24 24.89 -6.95 -18.77
CA GLU A 24 24.63 -8.09 -19.64
C GLU A 24 23.27 -8.72 -19.34
N GLN A 25 22.97 -8.98 -18.06
CA GLN A 25 21.67 -9.54 -17.66
C GLN A 25 20.49 -8.62 -18.00
N LEU A 26 20.69 -7.31 -17.93
CA LEU A 26 19.66 -6.32 -18.27
C LEU A 26 19.64 -5.98 -19.77
N PHE A 27 20.59 -6.49 -20.56
CA PHE A 27 20.78 -6.15 -21.98
C PHE A 27 20.87 -4.64 -22.24
N ILE A 28 21.62 -3.90 -21.41
CA ILE A 28 21.80 -2.44 -21.52
C ILE A 28 23.26 -2.02 -21.53
N SER A 29 23.55 -0.87 -22.15
CA SER A 29 24.87 -0.27 -22.08
C SER A 29 25.18 0.32 -20.70
N GLU A 30 26.47 0.39 -20.35
CA GLU A 30 26.94 1.01 -19.11
C GLU A 30 26.42 2.45 -18.94
N SER A 31 26.43 3.24 -20.02
CA SER A 31 25.92 4.62 -19.98
C SER A 31 24.44 4.67 -19.58
N THR A 32 23.65 3.69 -20.02
CA THR A 32 22.23 3.57 -19.70
C THR A 32 22.04 3.16 -18.25
N LEU A 33 22.82 2.18 -17.79
CA LEU A 33 22.85 1.75 -16.38
C LEU A 33 23.18 2.92 -15.44
N ARG A 34 24.20 3.73 -15.75
CA ARG A 34 24.57 4.91 -14.95
C ARG A 34 23.44 5.95 -14.87
N ARG A 35 22.80 6.27 -15.99
CA ARG A 35 21.64 7.19 -16.02
C ARG A 35 20.47 6.64 -15.21
N MET A 36 20.24 5.34 -15.29
CA MET A 36 19.20 4.64 -14.53
C MET A 36 19.45 4.72 -13.02
N VAL A 37 20.65 4.33 -12.58
CA VAL A 37 21.05 4.36 -11.16
C VAL A 37 21.00 5.78 -10.60
N ASN A 38 21.37 6.80 -11.38
CA ASN A 38 21.26 8.19 -10.93
C ASN A 38 19.80 8.60 -10.67
N ARG A 39 18.86 8.23 -11.55
CA ARG A 39 17.42 8.48 -11.33
C ARG A 39 16.91 7.76 -10.09
N ILE A 40 17.29 6.50 -9.90
CA ILE A 40 16.90 5.70 -8.74
C ILE A 40 17.48 6.31 -7.44
N ASN A 41 18.75 6.70 -7.44
CA ASN A 41 19.40 7.34 -6.29
C ASN A 41 18.73 8.66 -5.89
N LEU A 42 18.24 9.45 -6.86
CA LEU A 42 17.45 10.65 -6.56
C LEU A 42 16.15 10.31 -5.84
N ALA A 43 15.45 9.23 -6.25
CA ALA A 43 14.23 8.76 -5.61
C ALA A 43 14.48 8.14 -4.23
N LEU A 44 15.62 7.50 -4.02
CA LEU A 44 16.00 6.84 -2.76
C LEU A 44 16.60 7.78 -1.71
N LYS A 45 17.06 8.97 -2.12
CA LYS A 45 17.70 9.97 -1.26
C LYS A 45 16.89 10.35 0.00
N PRO A 46 15.55 10.56 -0.05
CA PRO A 46 14.75 10.88 1.14
C PRO A 46 14.77 9.79 2.22
N TYR A 47 15.04 8.54 1.83
CA TYR A 47 15.08 7.38 2.72
C TYR A 47 16.51 7.02 3.16
N HIS A 48 17.50 7.88 2.88
CA HIS A 48 18.91 7.64 3.15
C HIS A 48 19.47 6.35 2.51
N LEU A 49 18.83 5.86 1.44
CA LEU A 49 19.27 4.72 0.66
C LEU A 49 20.05 5.20 -0.57
N ARG A 50 21.09 4.44 -0.97
CA ARG A 50 21.84 4.69 -2.20
C ARG A 50 22.41 3.42 -2.81
N ILE A 51 22.48 3.37 -4.13
CA ILE A 51 23.20 2.35 -4.89
C ILE A 51 24.66 2.79 -5.03
N ARG A 52 25.59 1.97 -4.55
CA ARG A 52 27.04 2.12 -4.73
C ARG A 52 27.54 1.16 -5.79
N GLY A 53 28.52 1.61 -6.57
CA GLY A 53 29.20 0.78 -7.59
C GLY A 53 28.28 0.26 -8.69
N LEU A 54 27.08 0.85 -8.87
CA LEU A 54 26.00 0.39 -9.76
C LEU A 54 25.40 -0.98 -9.42
N VAL A 55 25.91 -1.68 -8.41
CA VAL A 55 25.55 -3.08 -8.15
C VAL A 55 25.01 -3.35 -6.76
N ARG A 56 25.19 -2.43 -5.80
CA ARG A 56 24.85 -2.70 -4.41
C ARG A 56 24.02 -1.59 -3.79
N LEU A 57 22.86 -1.95 -3.26
CA LEU A 57 22.07 -1.06 -2.42
C LEU A 57 22.69 -0.95 -1.02
N THR A 58 22.86 0.27 -0.51
CA THR A 58 23.46 0.57 0.79
C THR A 58 22.63 1.59 1.55
N GLY A 59 22.59 1.46 2.87
CA GLY A 59 21.76 2.27 3.75
C GLY A 59 21.39 1.47 5.00
N GLU A 60 20.32 1.86 5.69
CA GLU A 60 19.80 1.12 6.82
C GLU A 60 19.21 -0.23 6.38
N GLN A 61 19.68 -1.32 7.00
CA GLN A 61 19.33 -2.69 6.60
C GLN A 61 17.81 -2.94 6.66
N GLN A 62 17.12 -2.43 7.69
CA GLN A 62 15.67 -2.55 7.81
C GLN A 62 14.93 -1.92 6.63
N LEU A 63 15.37 -0.74 6.19
CA LEU A 63 14.75 -0.03 5.07
C LEU A 63 15.02 -0.74 3.73
N ILE A 64 16.20 -1.31 3.56
CA ILE A 64 16.53 -2.14 2.39
C ILE A 64 15.63 -3.38 2.35
N GLU A 65 15.50 -4.08 3.47
CA GLU A 65 14.66 -5.27 3.57
C GLU A 65 13.19 -4.95 3.32
N LYS A 66 12.72 -3.82 3.83
CA LYS A 66 11.36 -3.35 3.60
C LYS A 66 11.09 -2.99 2.14
N LEU A 67 12.01 -2.25 1.51
CA LEU A 67 11.95 -1.92 0.09
C LEU A 67 11.88 -3.21 -0.75
N MET A 68 12.75 -4.17 -0.46
CA MET A 68 12.82 -5.48 -1.10
C MET A 68 11.50 -6.23 -1.01
N ILE A 69 10.99 -6.42 0.21
CA ILE A 69 9.79 -7.22 0.43
C ILE A 69 8.56 -6.58 -0.18
N ASN A 70 8.40 -5.26 -0.05
CA ASN A 70 7.26 -4.58 -0.66
C ASN A 70 7.36 -4.54 -2.20
N LEU A 71 8.58 -4.48 -2.77
CA LEU A 71 8.78 -4.63 -4.22
C LEU A 71 8.31 -6.01 -4.70
N LEU A 72 8.73 -7.08 -4.01
CA LEU A 72 8.34 -8.44 -4.38
C LEU A 72 6.84 -8.68 -4.20
N LEU A 73 6.24 -8.18 -3.12
CA LEU A 73 4.80 -8.31 -2.87
C LEU A 73 3.93 -7.56 -3.88
N GLU A 74 4.43 -6.47 -4.45
CA GLU A 74 3.72 -5.76 -5.53
C GLU A 74 3.93 -6.41 -6.89
N LYS A 75 5.10 -7.01 -7.11
CA LYS A 75 5.45 -7.69 -8.35
C LYS A 75 4.77 -9.06 -8.48
N TYR A 76 4.67 -9.80 -7.39
CA TYR A 76 4.25 -11.21 -7.37
C TYR A 76 2.97 -11.41 -6.56
N ILE A 77 2.05 -12.22 -7.10
CA ILE A 77 0.75 -12.48 -6.44
C ILE A 77 0.96 -13.45 -5.26
N SER A 78 1.81 -14.45 -5.48
CA SER A 78 2.13 -15.53 -4.55
C SER A 78 3.64 -15.73 -4.42
N LEU A 79 4.04 -16.50 -3.40
CA LEU A 79 5.45 -16.81 -3.14
C LEU A 79 6.02 -17.69 -4.26
N GLU A 80 5.18 -18.58 -4.78
CA GLU A 80 5.46 -19.51 -5.88
C GLU A 80 5.79 -18.81 -7.19
N ASP A 81 5.29 -17.59 -7.39
CA ASP A 81 5.61 -16.81 -8.60
C ASP A 81 7.04 -16.23 -8.53
N ALA A 82 7.58 -16.07 -7.31
CA ALA A 82 8.86 -15.41 -7.06
C ALA A 82 10.00 -16.41 -6.84
N PHE A 83 9.72 -17.56 -6.22
CA PHE A 83 10.73 -18.53 -5.79
C PHE A 83 10.39 -19.96 -6.21
N THR A 84 11.40 -20.83 -6.21
CA THR A 84 11.21 -22.26 -6.50
C THR A 84 10.34 -22.94 -5.45
N THR A 85 9.69 -24.04 -5.84
CA THR A 85 8.83 -24.83 -4.93
C THR A 85 9.59 -25.30 -3.69
N GLU A 86 10.86 -25.64 -3.83
CA GLU A 86 11.72 -26.07 -2.73
C GLU A 86 11.92 -24.96 -1.69
N ILE A 87 12.27 -23.75 -2.13
CA ILE A 87 12.43 -22.58 -1.24
C ILE A 87 11.10 -22.24 -0.58
N CYS A 88 10.00 -22.27 -1.33
CA CYS A 88 8.66 -22.01 -0.79
C CYS A 88 8.30 -23.00 0.33
N GLN A 89 8.55 -24.29 0.14
CA GLN A 89 8.29 -25.32 1.14
C GLN A 89 9.18 -25.16 2.37
N LYS A 90 10.50 -25.00 2.18
CA LYS A 90 11.45 -24.76 3.27
C LYS A 90 11.09 -23.51 4.08
N SER A 91 10.69 -22.42 3.42
CA SER A 91 10.29 -21.17 4.08
C SER A 91 9.11 -21.38 5.02
N ARG A 92 8.07 -22.10 4.57
CA ARG A 92 6.88 -22.39 5.38
C ARG A 92 7.19 -23.32 6.54
N GLN A 93 8.00 -24.37 6.30
CA GLN A 93 8.40 -25.30 7.36
C GLN A 93 9.20 -24.59 8.44
N LEU A 94 10.18 -23.78 8.03
CA LEU A 94 11.02 -23.01 8.95
C LEU A 94 10.19 -22.01 9.76
N PHE A 95 9.25 -21.32 9.12
CA PHE A 95 8.37 -20.38 9.79
C PHE A 95 7.46 -21.08 10.81
N SER A 96 6.81 -22.17 10.43
CA SER A 96 5.97 -22.96 11.34
C SER A 96 6.75 -23.50 12.53
N LYS A 97 7.96 -24.00 12.30
CA LYS A 97 8.86 -24.48 13.35
C LYS A 97 9.20 -23.36 14.35
N TYR A 98 9.60 -22.19 13.85
CA TYR A 98 9.92 -21.03 14.67
C TYR A 98 8.72 -20.57 15.52
N ILE A 99 7.51 -20.56 14.96
CA ILE A 99 6.29 -20.19 15.67
C ILE A 99 6.00 -21.16 16.82
N ILE A 100 6.14 -22.46 16.58
CA ILE A 100 5.89 -23.50 17.58
C ILE A 100 6.93 -23.44 18.70
N GLU A 101 8.21 -23.36 18.35
CA GLU A 101 9.33 -23.35 19.31
C GLU A 101 9.31 -22.10 20.22
N ASN A 102 8.84 -20.95 19.72
CA ASN A 102 8.81 -19.68 20.46
C ASN A 102 7.43 -19.31 21.02
N GLN A 103 6.44 -20.20 20.93
CA GLN A 103 5.07 -19.97 21.40
C GLN A 103 4.42 -18.68 20.84
N LEU A 104 4.65 -18.39 19.56
CA LEU A 104 4.22 -17.14 18.91
C LEU A 104 2.83 -17.22 18.25
N GLN A 105 2.09 -18.32 18.43
CA GLN A 105 0.82 -18.60 17.74
C GLN A 105 -0.19 -17.46 17.93
N GLU A 106 -0.38 -16.98 19.16
CA GLU A 106 -1.32 -15.89 19.42
C GLU A 106 -0.90 -14.57 18.76
N ARG A 107 0.40 -14.28 18.72
CA ARG A 107 0.92 -13.07 18.07
C ARG A 107 0.72 -13.14 16.55
N ILE A 108 0.99 -14.30 15.97
CA ILE A 108 0.80 -14.56 14.53
C ILE A 108 -0.68 -14.54 14.14
N ASN A 109 -1.58 -15.05 14.98
CA ASN A 109 -3.01 -14.99 14.72
C ASN A 109 -3.55 -13.55 14.76
N LYS A 110 -2.94 -12.69 15.57
CA LYS A 110 -3.24 -11.25 15.62
C LYS A 110 -2.56 -10.47 14.48
N LEU A 111 -1.59 -11.05 13.78
CA LEU A 111 -0.92 -10.43 12.66
C LEU A 111 -1.82 -10.46 11.42
N GLY A 112 -2.02 -9.30 10.80
CA GLY A 112 -2.77 -9.21 9.55
C GLY A 112 -2.14 -10.03 8.42
N HIS A 113 -2.96 -10.46 7.46
CA HIS A 113 -2.54 -11.29 6.33
C HIS A 113 -1.36 -10.69 5.54
N ARG A 114 -1.27 -9.35 5.44
CA ARG A 114 -0.14 -8.66 4.78
C ARG A 114 1.18 -8.92 5.50
N LYS A 115 1.24 -8.73 6.82
CA LYS A 115 2.45 -8.94 7.62
C LYS A 115 2.90 -10.40 7.60
N HIS A 116 1.94 -11.32 7.62
CA HIS A 116 2.22 -12.75 7.43
C HIS A 116 2.90 -13.02 6.08
N LYS A 117 2.38 -12.44 4.99
CA LYS A 117 3.03 -12.52 3.66
C LYS A 117 4.41 -11.88 3.64
N GLN A 118 4.59 -10.71 4.28
CA GLN A 118 5.90 -10.04 4.37
C GLN A 118 6.95 -10.94 5.02
N LEU A 119 6.60 -11.61 6.13
CA LEU A 119 7.50 -12.56 6.81
C LEU A 119 7.86 -13.75 5.91
N LEU A 120 6.89 -14.33 5.21
CA LEU A 120 7.15 -15.46 4.30
C LEU A 120 8.06 -15.07 3.14
N PHE A 121 7.81 -13.92 2.50
CA PHE A 121 8.67 -13.40 1.44
C PHE A 121 10.09 -13.09 1.97
N PHE A 122 10.20 -12.59 3.20
CA PHE A 122 11.48 -12.33 3.82
C PHE A 122 12.29 -13.60 4.05
N ILE A 123 11.68 -14.62 4.66
CA ILE A 123 12.32 -15.91 4.90
C ILE A 123 12.76 -16.53 3.58
N ALA A 124 11.89 -16.54 2.57
CA ALA A 124 12.20 -17.08 1.26
C ALA A 124 13.36 -16.35 0.59
N THR A 125 13.40 -15.02 0.71
CA THR A 125 14.50 -14.22 0.14
C THR A 125 15.83 -14.53 0.80
N LYS A 126 15.86 -14.67 2.13
CA LYS A 126 17.09 -15.04 2.86
C LYS A 126 17.54 -16.45 2.51
N LEU A 127 16.62 -17.41 2.42
CA LEU A 127 16.93 -18.77 1.98
C LEU A 127 17.49 -18.80 0.57
N TYR A 128 16.89 -18.03 -0.36
CA TYR A 128 17.37 -17.91 -1.73
C TYR A 128 18.79 -17.34 -1.80
N GLN A 129 19.08 -16.28 -1.03
CA GLN A 129 20.41 -15.68 -0.95
C GLN A 129 21.45 -16.69 -0.41
N LEU A 130 21.11 -17.41 0.67
CA LEU A 130 22.00 -18.42 1.26
C LEU A 130 22.27 -19.60 0.32
N GLU A 131 21.26 -20.08 -0.43
CA GLU A 131 21.46 -21.15 -1.41
C GLU A 131 22.38 -20.70 -2.55
N LYS A 132 22.27 -19.44 -2.98
CA LYS A 132 23.16 -18.88 -4.00
C LYS A 132 24.59 -18.68 -3.53
N GLU A 133 24.79 -18.21 -2.30
CA GLU A 133 26.12 -18.07 -1.70
C GLU A 133 26.82 -19.42 -1.61
N LYS A 134 26.13 -20.46 -1.14
CA LYS A 134 26.67 -21.85 -1.12
C LYS A 134 27.07 -22.35 -2.51
N GLN A 135 26.23 -22.11 -3.53
CA GLN A 135 26.54 -22.49 -4.90
C GLN A 135 27.75 -21.72 -5.47
N TRP A 136 27.98 -20.48 -5.02
CA TRP A 136 29.13 -19.69 -5.41
C TRP A 136 30.42 -20.27 -4.80
N ASP A 137 30.41 -20.52 -3.49
CA ASP A 137 31.55 -21.08 -2.76
C ASP A 137 31.96 -22.44 -3.35
N GLU A 138 30.99 -23.31 -3.67
CA GLU A 138 31.26 -24.61 -4.31
C GLU A 138 31.88 -24.46 -5.72
N LYS A 139 31.50 -23.43 -6.48
CA LYS A 139 32.04 -23.16 -7.82
C LYS A 139 33.46 -22.59 -7.74
N GLU A 140 33.76 -21.74 -6.77
CA GLU A 140 35.13 -21.24 -6.54
C GLU A 140 36.05 -22.36 -6.03
N HIS A 141 35.58 -23.21 -5.11
CA HIS A 141 36.35 -24.36 -4.64
C HIS A 141 36.62 -25.38 -5.76
N LYS A 142 35.67 -25.61 -6.68
CA LYS A 142 35.89 -26.47 -7.85
C LYS A 142 36.85 -25.88 -8.89
N LYS A 143 36.98 -24.56 -8.98
CA LYS A 143 38.00 -23.91 -9.82
C LYS A 143 39.41 -24.03 -9.23
N ASN A 144 39.53 -24.28 -7.92
CA ASN A 144 40.79 -24.22 -7.18
C ASN A 144 41.36 -25.59 -6.73
N LEU A 145 40.80 -26.72 -7.19
CA LEU A 145 41.34 -28.04 -6.84
C LEU A 145 41.98 -28.74 -8.06
N PRO A 146 43.30 -29.03 -8.05
CA PRO A 146 43.88 -30.05 -8.91
C PRO A 146 43.44 -31.45 -8.45
N VAL A 147 43.48 -32.36 -9.41
CA VAL A 147 43.10 -33.78 -9.35
C VAL A 147 43.68 -34.54 -8.14
N ALA A 148 42.85 -35.46 -7.62
CA ALA A 148 43.11 -36.58 -6.72
C ALA A 148 43.01 -36.30 -5.19
N ILE A 149 42.04 -36.94 -4.54
CA ILE A 149 42.22 -38.20 -3.78
C ILE A 149 40.84 -38.64 -3.23
N ASN A 150 40.48 -39.89 -3.52
CA ASN A 150 39.46 -40.66 -2.81
C ASN A 150 39.93 -40.87 -1.36
N GLU A 151 39.07 -40.66 -0.35
CA GLU A 151 38.76 -41.71 0.63
C GLU A 151 37.69 -41.30 1.65
N LYS A 152 36.77 -42.25 1.85
CA LYS A 152 35.71 -42.40 2.85
C LYS A 152 35.83 -41.56 4.13
N LYS A 153 34.71 -40.88 4.49
CA LYS A 153 34.27 -40.75 5.90
C LYS A 153 32.73 -40.63 5.99
N ASN A 154 32.07 -41.79 5.98
CA ASN A 154 30.74 -41.93 6.56
C ASN A 154 30.87 -41.95 8.08
N ARG A 155 30.39 -40.90 8.76
CA ARG A 155 29.80 -40.85 10.13
C ARG A 155 29.85 -39.43 10.70
N SER A 156 28.84 -38.59 10.40
CA SER A 156 28.40 -37.48 11.29
C SER A 156 27.10 -36.75 10.85
N SER A 157 26.29 -37.32 9.93
CA SER A 157 25.22 -36.57 9.25
C SER A 157 24.00 -36.16 10.11
N TYR A 158 23.86 -36.66 11.34
CA TYR A 158 22.71 -36.34 12.21
C TYR A 158 22.97 -35.24 13.24
N ASN A 159 24.25 -34.96 13.59
CA ASN A 159 24.59 -33.89 14.54
C ASN A 159 24.95 -32.56 13.83
N SER A 160 25.28 -32.57 12.54
CA SER A 160 25.52 -31.34 11.76
C SER A 160 24.22 -30.62 11.38
N LEU A 161 23.11 -31.36 11.20
CA LEU A 161 21.84 -30.82 10.73
C LEU A 161 21.14 -29.95 11.80
N LYS A 162 21.14 -30.37 13.08
CA LYS A 162 20.59 -29.57 14.19
C LYS A 162 21.34 -28.26 14.43
N ASN A 163 22.66 -28.27 14.26
CA ASN A 163 23.50 -27.07 14.41
C ASN A 163 23.37 -26.10 13.22
N HIS A 164 23.12 -26.62 12.01
CA HIS A 164 22.92 -25.78 10.84
C HIS A 164 21.54 -25.11 10.85
N ASP A 165 20.50 -25.82 11.32
CA ASP A 165 19.16 -25.26 11.48
C ASP A 165 19.13 -24.14 12.54
N MET A 166 19.79 -24.31 13.69
CA MET A 166 19.87 -23.29 14.74
C MET A 166 20.54 -21.99 14.24
N LYS A 167 21.69 -22.09 13.57
CA LYS A 167 22.38 -20.91 13.00
C LYS A 167 21.56 -20.23 11.92
N LEU A 168 20.79 -21.01 11.15
CA LEU A 168 19.95 -20.49 10.08
C LEU A 168 18.73 -19.76 10.67
N VAL A 169 18.12 -20.32 11.73
CA VAL A 169 17.07 -19.66 12.51
C VAL A 169 17.58 -18.35 13.11
N GLU A 170 18.74 -18.34 13.78
CA GLU A 170 19.33 -17.11 14.31
C GLU A 170 19.58 -16.08 13.19
N SER A 171 20.14 -16.50 12.05
CA SER A 171 20.46 -15.59 10.94
C SER A 171 19.24 -14.93 10.28
N ILE A 172 18.06 -15.57 10.34
CA ILE A 172 16.83 -15.08 9.70
C ILE A 172 15.94 -14.37 10.72
N PHE A 173 15.70 -14.96 11.89
CA PHE A 173 14.69 -14.48 12.82
C PHE A 173 15.21 -13.45 13.83
N GLU A 174 16.52 -13.36 14.07
CA GLU A 174 17.10 -12.29 14.88
C GLU A 174 17.23 -10.97 14.11
N GLN A 175 16.81 -10.94 12.84
CA GLN A 175 16.91 -9.76 12.00
C GLN A 175 15.98 -8.65 12.51
N PRO A 176 16.44 -7.38 12.47
CA PRO A 176 15.64 -6.28 13.00
C PRO A 176 14.28 -6.10 12.33
N PHE A 177 14.15 -6.50 11.05
CA PHE A 177 12.88 -6.53 10.31
C PHE A 177 11.86 -7.54 10.88
N VAL A 178 12.31 -8.74 11.26
CA VAL A 178 11.42 -9.74 11.88
C VAL A 178 10.98 -9.26 13.27
N HIS A 179 11.93 -8.71 14.03
CA HIS A 179 11.65 -8.13 15.34
C HIS A 179 10.65 -6.96 15.29
N SER A 180 10.70 -6.12 14.24
CA SER A 180 9.77 -5.00 14.07
C SER A 180 8.36 -5.51 13.74
N ILE A 181 8.22 -6.49 12.84
CA ILE A 181 6.91 -7.06 12.48
C ILE A 181 6.29 -7.80 13.67
N LEU A 182 7.07 -8.62 14.38
CA LEU A 182 6.59 -9.43 15.50
C LEU A 182 6.50 -8.66 16.83
N LYS A 183 6.89 -7.38 16.84
CA LYS A 183 6.94 -6.51 18.02
C LYS A 183 7.63 -7.19 19.21
N LEU A 184 8.78 -7.83 18.96
CA LEU A 184 9.48 -8.66 19.95
C LEU A 184 10.30 -7.83 20.95
N LYS A 185 10.70 -6.59 20.60
CA LYS A 185 11.40 -5.66 21.50
C LYS A 185 10.51 -4.43 21.78
N LYS A 186 10.36 -4.06 23.06
CA LYS A 186 9.76 -2.77 23.46
C LYS A 186 10.78 -1.66 23.19
N ASN A 187 10.64 -0.96 22.07
CA ASN A 187 11.50 0.18 21.74
C ASN A 187 11.19 1.36 22.67
N LYS A 188 12.16 1.78 23.50
CA LYS A 188 12.02 2.96 24.39
C LYS A 188 11.82 4.28 23.63
N HIS A 189 12.37 4.39 22.42
CA HIS A 189 12.16 5.55 21.52
C HIS A 189 10.78 5.60 20.87
N LEU A 190 9.99 4.51 20.95
CA LEU A 190 8.65 4.48 20.39
C LEU A 190 7.73 5.47 21.14
N GLY A 191 7.91 5.63 22.47
CA GLY A 191 7.03 6.44 23.32
C GLY A 191 6.97 7.92 22.93
N ASP A 192 8.12 8.54 22.65
CA ASP A 192 8.19 9.97 22.36
C ASP A 192 7.68 10.30 20.94
N HIS A 193 7.95 9.39 19.98
CA HIS A 193 7.42 9.51 18.62
C HIS A 193 5.93 9.16 18.52
N HIS A 194 5.45 8.20 19.35
CA HIS A 194 4.03 7.90 19.52
C HIS A 194 3.28 9.13 20.02
N HIS A 195 3.85 9.81 21.03
CA HIS A 195 3.19 10.96 21.65
C HIS A 195 2.98 12.09 20.64
N ARG A 196 4.02 12.45 19.87
CA ARG A 196 3.90 13.47 18.80
C ARG A 196 2.95 13.07 17.67
N LEU A 197 2.88 11.78 17.34
CA LEU A 197 1.93 11.26 16.36
C LEU A 197 0.50 11.39 16.86
N ILE A 198 0.24 11.02 18.11
CA ILE A 198 -1.06 11.15 18.75
C ILE A 198 -1.49 12.63 18.77
N GLU A 199 -0.62 13.53 19.22
CA GLU A 199 -0.88 14.98 19.21
C GLU A 199 -1.23 15.51 17.82
N MET A 200 -0.52 15.06 16.79
CA MET A 200 -0.78 15.47 15.41
C MET A 200 -2.11 14.93 14.87
N ILE A 201 -2.43 13.67 15.18
CA ILE A 201 -3.72 13.07 14.79
C ILE A 201 -4.85 13.78 15.53
N ASP A 202 -4.68 14.10 16.81
CA ASP A 202 -5.65 14.84 17.59
C ASP A 202 -5.89 16.25 17.04
N MET A 203 -4.84 17.00 16.72
CA MET A 203 -4.99 18.31 16.08
C MET A 203 -5.73 18.22 14.74
N LEU A 204 -5.46 17.17 13.95
CA LEU A 204 -6.16 16.95 12.69
C LEU A 204 -7.63 16.58 12.92
N MET A 205 -7.92 15.77 13.93
CA MET A 205 -9.29 15.46 14.33
C MET A 205 -10.04 16.71 14.74
N ASP A 206 -9.48 17.53 15.64
CA ASP A 206 -10.09 18.78 16.08
C ASP A 206 -10.41 19.71 14.91
N TYR A 207 -9.47 19.82 13.98
CA TYR A 207 -9.67 20.58 12.76
C TYR A 207 -10.86 20.05 11.93
N LEU A 208 -10.98 18.73 11.77
CA LEU A 208 -12.06 18.10 11.00
C LEU A 208 -13.41 18.18 11.73
N GLU A 209 -13.43 18.00 13.05
CA GLU A 209 -14.63 18.17 13.89
C GLU A 209 -15.20 19.58 13.73
N ASN A 210 -14.34 20.60 13.87
CA ASN A 210 -14.71 21.99 13.71
C ASN A 210 -15.15 22.32 12.28
N SER A 211 -14.41 21.84 11.27
CA SER A 211 -14.68 22.13 9.85
C SER A 211 -15.97 21.48 9.32
N TYR A 212 -16.33 20.30 9.85
CA TYR A 212 -17.49 19.54 9.40
C TYR A 212 -18.64 19.53 10.40
N GLN A 213 -18.49 20.13 11.58
CA GLN A 213 -19.45 20.12 12.67
C GLN A 213 -19.93 18.69 12.95
N ILE A 214 -18.95 17.85 13.29
CA ILE A 214 -19.11 16.45 13.67
C ILE A 214 -18.35 16.20 14.95
N ALA A 215 -18.82 15.26 15.77
CA ALA A 215 -18.08 14.78 16.94
C ALA A 215 -17.63 13.34 16.68
N CYS A 216 -16.38 13.03 16.99
CA CYS A 216 -15.87 11.67 17.00
C CYS A 216 -16.11 11.05 18.39
N GLU A 217 -17.26 10.39 18.55
CA GLU A 217 -17.65 9.75 19.82
C GLU A 217 -16.63 8.68 20.27
N GLU A 218 -15.99 7.99 19.32
CA GLU A 218 -15.01 6.92 19.57
C GLU A 218 -13.57 7.35 19.30
N ARG A 219 -13.20 8.57 19.69
CA ARG A 219 -11.87 9.15 19.42
C ARG A 219 -10.72 8.26 19.85
N GLN A 220 -10.76 7.73 21.07
CA GLN A 220 -9.70 6.85 21.58
C GLN A 220 -9.60 5.54 20.78
N ALA A 221 -10.73 4.94 20.43
CA ALA A 221 -10.72 3.70 19.63
C ALA A 221 -10.25 3.95 18.18
N LEU A 222 -10.52 5.15 17.62
CA LEU A 222 -9.99 5.55 16.31
C LEU A 222 -8.47 5.75 16.38
N LEU A 223 -7.97 6.46 17.39
CA LEU A 223 -6.54 6.62 17.65
C LEU A 223 -5.89 5.25 17.79
N ASP A 224 -6.42 4.38 18.64
CA ASP A 224 -5.87 3.04 18.84
C ASP A 224 -5.87 2.23 17.53
N LYS A 225 -6.91 2.34 16.69
CA LYS A 225 -6.94 1.68 15.36
C LYS A 225 -5.88 2.24 14.42
N ILE A 226 -5.73 3.56 14.33
CA ILE A 226 -4.73 4.21 13.48
C ILE A 226 -3.30 3.89 13.96
N MET A 227 -3.07 3.91 15.27
CA MET A 227 -1.77 3.62 15.88
C MET A 227 -1.42 2.12 15.81
N ASN A 228 -2.41 1.23 15.71
CA ASN A 228 -2.17 -0.19 15.48
C ASN A 228 -1.93 -0.54 13.99
N GLU A 229 -2.36 0.33 13.07
CA GLU A 229 -2.14 0.27 11.62
C GLU A 229 -0.78 0.89 11.22
N ASP A 230 0.29 0.44 11.88
CA ASP A 230 1.69 0.86 11.62
C ASP A 230 2.08 0.70 10.13
N ASP A 231 1.44 -0.24 9.42
CA ASP A 231 1.78 -0.63 8.03
C ASP A 231 1.64 0.51 7.02
N TYR A 232 0.71 1.44 7.25
CA TYR A 232 0.43 2.54 6.32
C TYR A 232 1.20 3.82 6.64
N MET A 233 1.79 3.93 7.83
CA MET A 233 2.57 5.11 8.25
C MET A 233 4.06 4.94 7.98
N GLU A 234 4.44 3.77 7.50
CA GLU A 234 5.80 3.30 7.41
C GLU A 234 6.41 3.54 6.01
N PRO A 235 7.71 3.88 5.90
CA PRO A 235 8.38 4.05 4.61
C PRO A 235 8.24 2.82 3.72
N PHE A 236 8.03 3.02 2.42
CA PHE A 236 7.83 1.96 1.43
C PHE A 236 6.59 1.08 1.67
N SER A 237 5.54 1.61 2.31
CA SER A 237 4.24 0.93 2.39
C SER A 237 3.73 0.49 1.00
N PHE A 238 4.11 1.24 -0.04
CA PHE A 238 4.03 0.86 -1.45
C PHE A 238 5.30 1.30 -2.22
N ILE A 239 5.54 0.71 -3.38
CA ILE A 239 6.65 1.01 -4.29
C ILE A 239 6.14 1.59 -5.61
N LEU A 240 5.21 0.88 -6.26
CA LEU A 240 4.64 1.24 -7.57
C LEU A 240 3.20 1.71 -7.44
N TYR A 241 2.41 1.02 -6.61
CA TYR A 241 0.97 1.16 -6.64
C TYR A 241 0.40 1.76 -5.35
N ASP A 242 0.50 3.08 -5.25
CA ASP A 242 -0.23 3.85 -4.24
C ASP A 242 -1.73 3.92 -4.58
N LYS A 243 -2.47 2.89 -4.16
CA LYS A 243 -3.94 2.86 -4.25
C LYS A 243 -4.59 4.08 -3.59
N GLN A 244 -3.98 4.58 -2.51
CA GLN A 244 -4.51 5.71 -1.74
C GLN A 244 -4.25 7.03 -2.45
N HIS A 245 -3.10 7.20 -3.12
CA HIS A 245 -2.86 8.35 -4.00
C HIS A 245 -3.83 8.36 -5.17
N GLN A 246 -4.25 7.22 -5.74
CA GLN A 246 -5.28 7.23 -6.78
C GLN A 246 -6.62 7.79 -6.29
N PHE A 247 -6.98 7.50 -5.04
CA PHE A 247 -8.19 8.00 -4.40
C PHE A 247 -8.06 9.45 -3.92
N LEU A 248 -6.89 9.83 -3.40
CA LEU A 248 -6.59 11.14 -2.78
C LEU A 248 -5.71 12.03 -3.66
N LYS A 249 -5.72 11.88 -5.00
CA LYS A 249 -4.88 12.63 -5.95
C LYS A 249 -4.92 14.16 -5.76
N GLN A 250 -5.98 14.66 -5.13
CA GLN A 250 -6.21 16.09 -4.90
C GLN A 250 -5.51 16.63 -3.64
N ILE A 251 -5.13 15.75 -2.72
CA ILE A 251 -4.38 16.11 -1.52
C ILE A 251 -2.90 16.13 -1.88
N LYS A 252 -2.37 17.30 -2.23
CA LYS A 252 -0.95 17.54 -2.51
C LYS A 252 -0.08 17.55 -1.23
N ASN A 253 -0.33 16.62 -0.32
CA ASN A 253 0.45 16.49 0.92
C ASN A 253 1.41 15.30 0.84
N ALA A 254 2.38 15.26 1.77
CA ALA A 254 3.29 14.14 1.94
C ALA A 254 2.52 12.81 2.05
N GLU A 255 3.14 11.71 1.59
CA GLU A 255 2.60 10.34 1.60
C GLU A 255 1.94 9.99 2.94
N PHE A 256 2.65 10.27 4.02
CA PHE A 256 2.18 10.09 5.39
C PHE A 256 0.80 10.72 5.66
N ILE A 257 0.59 11.99 5.28
CA ILE A 257 -0.69 12.69 5.54
C ILE A 257 -1.82 12.08 4.72
N ARG A 258 -1.54 11.63 3.49
CA ARG A 258 -2.57 10.98 2.66
C ARG A 258 -3.01 9.65 3.28
N ASN A 259 -2.06 8.86 3.76
CA ASN A 259 -2.33 7.58 4.38
C ASN A 259 -3.12 7.76 5.67
N LEU A 260 -2.78 8.78 6.47
CA LEU A 260 -3.54 9.15 7.66
C LEU A 260 -4.98 9.54 7.32
N VAL A 261 -5.19 10.42 6.34
CA VAL A 261 -6.53 10.81 5.90
C VAL A 261 -7.34 9.62 5.39
N ALA A 262 -6.71 8.70 4.66
CA ALA A 262 -7.36 7.48 4.18
C ALA A 262 -7.85 6.61 5.35
N LEU A 263 -7.01 6.38 6.36
CA LEU A 263 -7.40 5.62 7.55
C LEU A 263 -8.53 6.31 8.32
N MET A 264 -8.47 7.64 8.47
CA MET A 264 -9.55 8.40 9.11
C MET A 264 -10.88 8.27 8.37
N LEU A 265 -10.89 8.31 7.04
CA LEU A 265 -12.13 8.13 6.26
C LEU A 265 -12.71 6.72 6.40
N VAL A 266 -11.86 5.71 6.56
CA VAL A 266 -12.28 4.31 6.76
C VAL A 266 -12.82 4.09 8.17
N TYR A 267 -12.13 4.60 9.18
CA TYR A 267 -12.48 4.36 10.59
C TYR A 267 -13.45 5.38 11.18
N TRP A 268 -13.73 6.50 10.49
CA TRP A 268 -14.71 7.51 10.88
C TRP A 268 -15.85 7.66 9.86
N PRO A 269 -16.85 6.75 9.87
CA PRO A 269 -17.93 6.75 8.88
C PRO A 269 -18.74 8.04 8.82
N GLN A 270 -18.90 8.73 9.96
CA GLN A 270 -19.64 9.99 10.03
C GLN A 270 -18.96 11.12 9.23
N LEU A 271 -17.62 11.16 9.23
CA LEU A 271 -16.85 12.12 8.44
C LEU A 271 -17.12 11.92 6.95
N LEU A 272 -17.06 10.66 6.48
CA LEU A 272 -17.36 10.33 5.08
C LEU A 272 -18.79 10.76 4.71
N LYS A 273 -19.80 10.41 5.52
CA LYS A 273 -21.19 10.82 5.29
C LYS A 273 -21.35 12.33 5.22
N LYS A 274 -20.66 13.10 6.06
CA LYS A 274 -20.75 14.57 6.07
C LYS A 274 -20.03 15.22 4.88
N ILE A 275 -18.92 14.65 4.44
CA ILE A 275 -18.26 15.04 3.19
C ILE A 275 -19.21 14.80 2.00
N GLU A 276 -19.88 13.65 1.96
CA GLU A 276 -20.84 13.33 0.90
C GLU A 276 -22.06 14.27 0.92
N LYS A 277 -22.63 14.54 2.11
CA LYS A 277 -23.75 15.49 2.26
C LYS A 277 -23.42 16.91 1.83
N LYS A 278 -22.21 17.42 2.12
CA LYS A 278 -21.76 18.74 1.62
C LYS A 278 -21.68 18.80 0.09
N GLN A 279 -21.59 17.65 -0.59
CA GLN A 279 -21.47 17.55 -2.05
C GLN A 279 -22.81 17.25 -2.75
N GLN A 280 -23.93 17.32 -2.04
CA GLN A 280 -25.27 17.12 -2.61
C GLN A 280 -25.61 18.17 -3.66
N ILE A 281 -26.20 17.72 -4.76
CA ILE A 281 -26.79 18.60 -5.77
C ILE A 281 -28.20 18.95 -5.31
N ARG A 282 -28.49 20.24 -5.16
CA ARG A 282 -29.86 20.71 -4.95
C ARG A 282 -30.66 20.53 -6.24
N ALA A 283 -31.75 19.78 -6.17
CA ALA A 283 -32.66 19.56 -7.29
C ALA A 283 -34.06 20.05 -6.91
N LEU A 284 -34.66 20.84 -7.79
CA LEU A 284 -36.03 21.31 -7.63
C LEU A 284 -36.98 20.31 -8.29
N ILE A 285 -38.02 19.87 -7.57
CA ILE A 285 -39.11 19.08 -8.13
C ILE A 285 -40.28 20.00 -8.41
N VAL A 286 -40.74 20.00 -9.66
CA VAL A 286 -41.89 20.75 -10.13
C VAL A 286 -42.94 19.76 -10.60
N MET A 287 -44.07 19.70 -9.91
CA MET A 287 -45.19 18.82 -10.23
C MET A 287 -46.51 19.54 -9.91
N ASN A 288 -47.59 19.11 -10.56
CA ASN A 288 -48.91 19.71 -10.38
C ASN A 288 -49.63 19.28 -9.09
N SER A 289 -49.08 18.32 -8.34
CA SER A 289 -49.67 17.77 -7.11
C SER A 289 -48.58 17.49 -6.08
N GLU A 290 -48.80 17.97 -4.85
CA GLU A 290 -47.88 17.82 -3.73
C GLU A 290 -47.77 16.37 -3.24
N GLU A 291 -48.87 15.61 -3.30
CA GLU A 291 -48.90 14.20 -2.90
C GLU A 291 -48.02 13.34 -3.82
N TYR A 292 -48.16 13.51 -5.14
CA TYR A 292 -47.31 12.81 -6.10
C TYR A 292 -45.85 13.26 -6.03
N ALA A 293 -45.60 14.53 -5.73
CA ALA A 293 -44.25 15.03 -5.58
C ALA A 293 -43.53 14.41 -4.37
N SER A 294 -44.22 14.28 -3.24
CA SER A 294 -43.68 13.61 -2.05
C SER A 294 -43.31 12.16 -2.33
N TYR A 295 -44.19 11.42 -3.04
CA TYR A 295 -43.92 10.05 -3.48
C TYR A 295 -42.70 9.95 -4.41
N VAL A 296 -42.60 10.84 -5.40
CA VAL A 296 -41.48 10.85 -6.35
C VAL A 296 -40.16 11.18 -5.64
N ILE A 297 -40.17 12.14 -4.70
CA ILE A 297 -39.00 12.47 -3.88
C ILE A 297 -38.52 11.24 -3.11
N GLU A 298 -39.40 10.56 -2.39
CA GLU A 298 -39.05 9.36 -1.62
C GLU A 298 -38.42 8.27 -2.51
N LYS A 299 -39.00 8.04 -3.70
CA LYS A 299 -38.43 7.08 -4.66
C LYS A 299 -37.07 7.52 -5.19
N LEU A 300 -36.90 8.80 -5.53
CA LEU A 300 -35.63 9.32 -6.01
C LEU A 300 -34.55 9.27 -4.93
N GLU A 301 -34.88 9.59 -3.68
CA GLU A 301 -33.98 9.46 -2.54
C GLU A 301 -33.58 8.01 -2.30
N LEU A 302 -34.50 7.06 -2.41
CA LEU A 302 -34.20 5.63 -2.30
C LEU A 302 -33.18 5.16 -3.36
N TYR A 303 -33.33 5.61 -4.61
CA TYR A 303 -32.46 5.17 -5.71
C TYR A 303 -31.14 5.95 -5.82
N LEU A 304 -31.13 7.23 -5.47
CA LEU A 304 -29.99 8.12 -5.65
C LEU A 304 -29.20 8.34 -4.35
N GLY A 305 -29.78 7.98 -3.20
CA GLY A 305 -29.20 8.15 -1.87
C GLY A 305 -28.89 9.63 -1.57
N ASP A 306 -27.82 9.85 -0.80
CA ASP A 306 -27.36 11.19 -0.37
C ASP A 306 -26.70 12.01 -1.51
N ARG A 307 -26.98 11.76 -2.79
CA ARG A 307 -26.38 12.50 -3.94
C ARG A 307 -27.14 13.77 -4.28
N TYR A 308 -28.43 13.80 -3.99
CA TYR A 308 -29.32 14.91 -4.30
C TYR A 308 -30.02 15.37 -3.02
N ARG A 309 -30.31 16.67 -2.96
CA ARG A 309 -31.24 17.24 -2.00
C ARG A 309 -32.43 17.78 -2.79
N PHE A 310 -33.54 17.07 -2.72
CA PHE A 310 -34.76 17.49 -3.42
C PHE A 310 -35.47 18.59 -2.64
N VAL A 311 -35.96 19.59 -3.37
CA VAL A 311 -36.74 20.70 -2.82
C VAL A 311 -38.04 20.78 -3.60
N LEU A 312 -39.17 20.79 -2.89
CA LEU A 312 -40.48 20.97 -3.48
C LEU A 312 -40.71 22.46 -3.78
N ASN A 313 -41.23 22.79 -4.95
CA ASN A 313 -41.89 24.07 -5.17
C ASN A 313 -43.32 23.81 -5.62
N SER A 314 -44.28 24.30 -4.83
CA SER A 314 -45.72 24.16 -5.05
C SER A 314 -46.27 25.20 -6.04
N THR A 315 -45.44 26.14 -6.50
CA THR A 315 -45.81 27.05 -7.58
C THR A 315 -45.21 26.56 -8.91
N PRO A 316 -46.04 26.11 -9.87
CA PRO A 316 -45.60 25.85 -11.23
C PRO A 316 -45.40 27.20 -11.94
N GLN A 317 -44.42 27.99 -11.50
CA GLN A 317 -43.87 29.00 -12.38
C GLN A 317 -43.17 28.25 -13.50
N ALA A 318 -43.58 28.50 -14.74
CA ALA A 318 -42.88 28.04 -15.92
C ALA A 318 -41.39 28.32 -15.69
N VAL A 319 -40.58 27.25 -15.60
CA VAL A 319 -39.13 27.38 -15.47
C VAL A 319 -38.68 28.02 -16.79
N THR A 320 -38.59 29.34 -16.80
CA THR A 320 -38.21 30.10 -17.98
C THR A 320 -36.77 29.71 -18.32
N GLU A 321 -36.50 29.55 -19.61
CA GLU A 321 -35.17 29.24 -20.19
C GLU A 321 -34.07 30.25 -19.82
N GLN A 322 -34.40 31.28 -19.03
CA GLN A 322 -33.51 32.35 -18.58
C GLN A 322 -32.44 31.87 -17.59
N PHE A 323 -32.58 30.69 -16.98
CA PHE A 323 -31.57 30.13 -16.10
C PHE A 323 -30.92 28.90 -16.76
N ASN A 324 -29.58 28.87 -16.81
CA ASN A 324 -28.76 27.74 -17.27
C ASN A 324 -28.83 26.54 -16.28
N ILE A 325 -30.05 26.15 -15.88
CA ILE A 325 -30.34 25.07 -14.95
C ILE A 325 -30.79 23.87 -15.79
N PRO A 326 -30.09 22.72 -15.72
CA PRO A 326 -30.47 21.53 -16.48
C PRO A 326 -31.78 20.93 -15.96
N ILE A 327 -32.70 20.66 -16.90
CA ILE A 327 -34.04 20.13 -16.63
C ILE A 327 -34.08 18.65 -17.03
N PHE A 328 -34.68 17.82 -16.18
CA PHE A 328 -34.87 16.39 -16.41
C PHE A 328 -36.35 16.05 -16.32
N GLY A 329 -36.91 15.47 -17.38
CA GLY A 329 -38.23 14.86 -17.33
C GLY A 329 -38.17 13.55 -16.54
N ILE A 330 -38.97 13.45 -15.48
CA ILE A 330 -39.06 12.26 -14.64
C ILE A 330 -40.50 11.78 -14.62
N SER A 331 -40.71 10.50 -14.91
CA SER A 331 -42.03 9.87 -14.82
C SER A 331 -42.47 9.76 -13.36
N ILE A 332 -43.79 9.79 -13.09
CA ILE A 332 -44.36 9.59 -11.73
C ILE A 332 -43.84 8.29 -11.09
N TYR A 333 -43.58 7.28 -11.92
CA TYR A 333 -42.82 6.08 -11.55
C TYR A 333 -41.44 6.14 -12.22
N PRO A 334 -40.39 6.60 -11.51
CA PRO A 334 -39.09 6.81 -12.10
C PRO A 334 -38.54 5.53 -12.73
N LYS A 335 -38.25 5.58 -14.03
CA LYS A 335 -37.72 4.45 -14.79
C LYS A 335 -36.21 4.35 -14.60
N SER A 336 -35.66 3.15 -14.78
CA SER A 336 -34.21 2.91 -14.66
C SER A 336 -33.36 3.84 -15.54
N ARG A 337 -33.86 4.24 -16.72
CA ARG A 337 -33.19 5.21 -17.60
C ARG A 337 -33.10 6.60 -16.96
N GLU A 338 -34.16 7.06 -16.31
CA GLU A 338 -34.23 8.38 -15.68
C GLU A 338 -33.29 8.46 -14.48
N ILE A 339 -33.29 7.41 -13.64
CA ILE A 339 -32.34 7.27 -12.53
C ILE A 339 -30.89 7.28 -13.03
N LYS A 340 -30.57 6.51 -14.09
CA LYS A 340 -29.23 6.49 -14.68
C LYS A 340 -28.80 7.86 -15.21
N ASN A 341 -29.71 8.62 -15.83
CA ASN A 341 -29.42 9.96 -16.32
C ASN A 341 -29.05 10.91 -15.18
N LEU A 342 -29.77 10.87 -14.06
CA LEU A 342 -29.44 11.66 -12.86
C LEU A 342 -28.09 11.22 -12.28
N MET A 343 -27.83 9.91 -12.15
CA MET A 343 -26.53 9.44 -11.69
C MET A 343 -25.37 9.91 -12.57
N PHE A 344 -25.53 9.87 -13.89
CA PHE A 344 -24.54 10.34 -14.84
C PHE A 344 -24.33 11.85 -14.74
N PHE A 345 -25.40 12.62 -14.60
CA PHE A 345 -25.32 14.07 -14.42
C PHE A 345 -24.57 14.45 -13.13
N HIS A 346 -24.85 13.77 -12.01
CA HIS A 346 -24.11 13.98 -10.77
C HIS A 346 -22.60 13.71 -10.95
N GLN A 347 -22.22 12.65 -11.67
CA GLN A 347 -20.82 12.35 -11.97
C GLN A 347 -20.17 13.44 -12.84
N GLN A 348 -20.89 13.97 -13.84
CA GLN A 348 -20.38 15.07 -14.68
C GLN A 348 -20.18 16.37 -13.90
N ILE A 349 -21.10 16.71 -12.98
CA ILE A 349 -20.93 17.90 -12.14
C ILE A 349 -19.71 17.74 -11.24
N ARG A 350 -19.51 16.56 -10.64
CA ARG A 350 -18.32 16.27 -9.86
C ARG A 350 -17.05 16.42 -10.70
N SER A 351 -16.99 15.84 -11.90
CA SER A 351 -15.78 15.95 -12.74
C SER A 351 -15.48 17.40 -13.18
N LYS A 352 -16.50 18.22 -13.42
CA LYS A 352 -16.34 19.66 -13.75
C LYS A 352 -15.89 20.50 -12.56
N SER A 353 -16.42 20.28 -11.35
CA SER A 353 -15.97 21.01 -10.16
C SER A 353 -14.51 20.67 -9.82
N LEU A 354 -14.11 19.41 -10.04
CA LEU A 354 -12.74 18.93 -9.85
C LEU A 354 -11.73 19.55 -10.84
N ASN A 355 -12.14 19.81 -12.09
CA ASN A 355 -11.29 20.51 -13.06
C ASN A 355 -11.12 22.01 -12.72
N LYS A 356 -12.12 22.62 -12.07
CA LYS A 356 -12.07 24.02 -11.63
C LYS A 356 -11.13 24.20 -10.43
N ILE A 357 -11.11 23.24 -9.49
CA ILE A 357 -10.22 23.25 -8.31
C ILE A 357 -8.76 22.94 -8.69
N SER A 358 -8.52 22.17 -9.75
CA SER A 358 -7.17 21.79 -10.20
C SER A 358 -6.50 22.78 -11.18
N GLY A 359 -7.13 23.92 -11.47
CA GLY A 359 -6.55 24.98 -12.32
C GLY A 359 -6.34 24.58 -13.78
N LYS A 360 -6.81 23.41 -14.22
CA LYS A 360 -6.73 23.01 -15.63
C LYS A 360 -7.88 23.65 -16.41
N LYS A 361 -7.62 24.84 -16.96
CA LYS A 361 -8.40 25.36 -18.08
C LYS A 361 -8.31 24.34 -19.22
N THR A 362 -9.42 23.68 -19.53
CA THR A 362 -9.59 22.92 -20.75
C THR A 362 -9.46 23.89 -21.92
N ILE A 363 -8.30 23.88 -22.58
CA ILE A 363 -8.14 24.48 -23.90
C ILE A 363 -8.98 23.60 -24.83
N LYS A 364 -10.15 24.11 -25.22
CA LYS A 364 -10.88 23.57 -26.37
C LYS A 364 -10.07 23.91 -27.61
N ARG A 365 -9.67 22.89 -28.37
CA ARG A 365 -9.36 23.04 -29.80
C ARG A 365 -10.66 23.08 -30.58
#